data_AF-A0A9Q0XX61-F1
#
_entry.id   AF-A0A9Q0XX61-F1
#
_cell.length_a   1.000
_cell.length_b   1.000
_cell.length_c   1.000
_cell.angle_alpha   90.00
_cell.angle_beta   90.00
_cell.angle_gamma   90.00
#
_symmetry.space_group_name_H-M   'P 1'
#
loop_
_entity.id
_entity.type
_entity.pdbx_description
1 polymer ?
#
loop_
_entity_poly.entity_id
_entity_poly.type
_entity_poly.pdbx_seq_one_letter_code
_entity_poly.pdbx_strand_id
1 'polypeptide(L)'
;MGSSCIIPVFALMIGHFASAGPGPTTQCVLSPVNSSHPVQALLESFTVLSGCASKGTAGLPQEVHVLNLRQAEEGSGHHEREVTLHLNPISSFHIHQKPLVFILNSPVPLMWEVKMERLALGIPRFFIVSAGSLVHFEKENFSLSAKIEEKPLPQGNTHLLRWAQKEYGAVTSFTELKISRNVYIKVGEDQVFPATCNIEKNFISLNYLAGYLQPKAAEGCIVSSMGQEREVHIIELITPDSNPYSAFQVDIIIDIRPSRPDTTLVRDLVLILKCRKSVNWVIKSHDVKGKLEAI
;
A
#
# COMPACT_ATOMS: atom_id res chain seq x y z
N MET A 1 -86.76 50.48 30.45
CA MET A 1 -85.30 50.28 30.41
C MET A 1 -84.98 49.07 31.25
N GLY A 2 -84.54 47.99 30.63
CA GLY A 2 -84.20 46.72 31.28
C GLY A 2 -83.59 45.81 30.22
N SER A 3 -82.30 46.02 29.98
CA SER A 3 -81.54 45.47 28.86
C SER A 3 -81.23 43.99 29.09
N SER A 4 -81.54 43.16 28.09
CA SER A 4 -81.11 41.76 27.97
C SER A 4 -79.59 41.65 27.98
N CYS A 5 -79.05 40.70 28.74
CA CYS A 5 -77.64 40.32 28.68
C CYS A 5 -77.56 38.84 28.25
N ILE A 6 -77.18 38.63 26.98
CA ILE A 6 -76.92 37.33 26.37
C ILE A 6 -75.48 36.95 26.74
N ILE A 7 -75.29 35.79 27.37
CA ILE A 7 -73.97 35.25 27.71
C ILE A 7 -73.53 34.30 26.58
N PRO A 8 -72.43 34.56 25.85
CA PRO A 8 -71.86 33.58 24.94
C PRO A 8 -70.89 32.65 25.70
N VAL A 9 -71.09 31.35 25.54
CA VAL A 9 -70.18 30.30 26.01
C VAL A 9 -68.99 30.23 25.05
N PHE A 10 -67.80 30.64 25.50
CA PHE A 10 -66.56 30.43 24.76
C PHE A 10 -66.03 29.01 25.04
N ALA A 11 -66.10 28.15 24.02
CA ALA A 11 -65.42 26.85 24.02
C ALA A 11 -63.93 27.04 23.69
N LEU A 12 -63.05 26.72 24.63
CA LEU A 12 -61.60 26.84 24.50
C LEU A 12 -61.04 25.50 23.99
N MET A 13 -60.77 25.40 22.69
CA MET A 13 -60.11 24.23 22.07
C MET A 13 -58.61 24.28 22.38
N ILE A 14 -58.16 23.47 23.34
CA ILE A 14 -56.74 23.30 23.69
C ILE A 14 -56.10 22.35 22.68
N GLY A 15 -55.46 22.92 21.64
CA GLY A 15 -54.59 22.19 20.73
C GLY A 15 -53.31 21.74 21.44
N HIS A 16 -53.12 20.42 21.58
CA HIS A 16 -51.87 19.86 22.09
C HIS A 16 -50.80 19.96 21.00
N PHE A 17 -49.89 20.93 21.13
CA PHE A 17 -48.61 20.90 20.43
C PHE A 17 -47.73 19.82 21.07
N ALA A 18 -47.64 18.66 20.43
CA ALA A 18 -46.60 17.70 20.73
C ALA A 18 -45.26 18.28 20.27
N SER A 19 -44.53 18.91 21.20
CA SER A 19 -43.12 19.23 21.00
C SER A 19 -42.34 17.92 20.94
N ALA A 20 -41.87 17.55 19.75
CA ALA A 20 -40.84 16.53 19.62
C ALA A 20 -39.56 17.10 20.25
N GLY A 21 -39.27 16.67 21.48
CA GLY A 21 -38.00 16.99 22.14
C GLY A 21 -36.81 16.56 21.27
N PRO A 22 -35.65 17.24 21.37
CA PRO A 22 -34.47 16.86 20.62
C PRO A 22 -34.12 15.41 20.96
N GLY A 23 -34.13 14.56 19.93
CA GLY A 23 -33.73 13.17 20.08
C GLY A 23 -32.31 13.08 20.65
N PRO A 24 -31.95 12.00 21.35
CA PRO A 24 -30.61 11.83 21.91
C PRO A 24 -29.60 11.84 20.76
N THR A 25 -28.91 12.96 20.57
CA THR A 25 -27.72 13.02 19.72
C THR A 25 -26.64 12.24 20.45
N THR A 26 -26.42 10.98 20.07
CA THR A 26 -25.17 10.28 20.38
C THR A 26 -24.05 11.06 19.69
N GLN A 27 -23.51 12.06 20.37
CA GLN A 27 -22.48 12.93 19.84
C GLN A 27 -21.18 12.13 19.76
N CYS A 28 -20.79 11.76 18.55
CA CYS A 28 -19.44 11.34 18.25
C CYS A 28 -18.50 12.52 18.53
N VAL A 29 -17.67 12.39 19.57
CA VAL A 29 -16.60 13.34 19.86
C VAL A 29 -15.33 12.81 19.21
N LEU A 30 -14.80 13.54 18.24
CA LEU A 30 -13.57 13.18 17.55
C LEU A 30 -12.38 13.28 18.51
N SER A 31 -11.54 12.25 18.52
CA SER A 31 -10.27 12.22 19.24
C SER A 31 -9.18 11.57 18.39
N PRO A 32 -7.89 11.82 18.68
CA PRO A 32 -6.80 11.20 17.94
C PRO A 32 -6.92 9.67 17.93
N VAL A 33 -6.86 9.06 16.74
CA VAL A 33 -6.95 7.60 16.62
C VAL A 33 -5.67 6.94 17.12
N ASN A 34 -5.84 5.86 17.86
CA ASN A 34 -4.73 5.00 18.29
C ASN A 34 -4.73 3.70 17.45
N SER A 35 -3.78 2.80 17.73
CA SER A 35 -3.67 1.51 17.02
C SER A 35 -4.85 0.55 17.22
N SER A 36 -5.75 0.80 18.18
CA SER A 36 -6.96 -0.01 18.40
C SER A 36 -8.18 0.47 17.63
N HIS A 37 -8.09 1.65 17.00
CA HIS A 37 -9.15 2.16 16.13
C HIS A 37 -9.28 1.27 14.86
N PRO A 38 -10.50 0.90 14.41
CA PRO A 38 -10.69 -0.05 13.31
C PRO A 38 -10.20 0.47 11.95
N VAL A 39 -10.05 1.79 11.81
CA VAL A 39 -9.51 2.42 10.61
C VAL A 39 -8.17 3.05 10.95
N GLN A 40 -7.14 2.68 10.18
CA GLN A 40 -5.79 3.23 10.25
C GLN A 40 -5.46 3.94 8.93
N ALA A 41 -4.91 5.16 9.02
CA ALA A 41 -4.55 5.94 7.85
C ALA A 41 -3.05 5.79 7.54
N LEU A 42 -2.73 5.47 6.30
CA LEU A 42 -1.37 5.31 5.80
C LEU A 42 -1.20 6.15 4.53
N LEU A 43 -0.04 6.78 4.36
CA LEU A 43 0.37 7.38 3.09
C LEU A 43 1.49 6.53 2.50
N GLU A 44 1.26 6.00 1.30
CA GLU A 44 2.32 5.37 0.52
C GLU A 44 3.10 6.45 -0.23
N SER A 45 4.40 6.58 0.08
CA SER A 45 5.32 7.44 -0.66
C SER A 45 6.35 6.61 -1.41
N PHE A 46 6.72 7.07 -2.61
CA PHE A 46 7.74 6.41 -3.42
C PHE A 46 9.13 6.89 -3.03
N THR A 47 10.02 5.95 -2.69
CA THR A 47 11.36 6.24 -2.15
C THR A 47 12.49 6.02 -3.15
N VAL A 48 12.16 5.82 -4.43
CA VAL A 48 13.14 5.67 -5.51
C VAL A 48 13.88 6.99 -5.70
N LEU A 49 15.21 6.92 -5.61
CA LEU A 49 16.13 8.07 -5.71
C LEU A 49 16.75 8.20 -7.09
N SER A 50 17.06 7.06 -7.73
CA SER A 50 17.58 6.98 -9.09
C SER A 50 17.41 5.57 -9.62
N GLY A 51 17.51 5.39 -10.93
CA GLY A 51 17.43 4.05 -11.50
C GLY A 51 17.52 4.01 -13.01
N CYS A 52 17.35 2.81 -13.55
CA CYS A 52 17.22 2.55 -14.98
C CYS A 52 16.51 1.22 -15.22
N ALA A 53 16.01 1.07 -16.43
CA ALA A 53 15.49 -0.20 -16.93
C ALA A 53 15.95 -0.40 -18.37
N SER A 54 16.04 -1.66 -18.78
CA SER A 54 16.63 -2.06 -20.05
C SER A 54 16.07 -3.39 -20.53
N LYS A 55 15.98 -3.54 -21.85
CA LYS A 55 15.68 -4.81 -22.53
C LYS A 55 16.94 -5.61 -22.92
N GLY A 56 18.11 -5.16 -22.49
CA GLY A 56 19.40 -5.77 -22.86
C GLY A 56 19.59 -7.23 -22.42
N THR A 57 18.74 -7.70 -21.49
CA THR A 57 18.71 -9.09 -21.01
C THR A 57 17.83 -10.01 -21.86
N ALA A 58 17.07 -9.50 -22.83
CA ALA A 58 16.12 -10.28 -23.63
C ALA A 58 16.77 -11.50 -24.31
N GLY A 59 18.00 -11.35 -24.83
CA GLY A 59 18.79 -12.43 -25.45
C GLY A 59 19.69 -13.23 -24.49
N LEU A 60 19.64 -12.93 -23.19
CA LEU A 60 20.44 -13.60 -22.16
C LEU A 60 19.61 -14.65 -21.41
N PRO A 61 20.24 -15.62 -20.73
CA PRO A 61 19.51 -16.72 -20.07
C PRO A 61 18.69 -16.27 -18.85
N GLN A 62 18.97 -15.09 -18.31
CA GLN A 62 18.35 -14.58 -17.09
C GLN A 62 18.12 -13.07 -17.17
N GLU A 63 17.13 -12.63 -16.40
CA GLU A 63 16.94 -11.22 -16.06
C GLU A 63 17.75 -10.88 -14.80
N VAL A 64 18.21 -9.63 -14.72
CA VAL A 64 19.05 -9.15 -13.62
C VAL A 64 18.48 -7.85 -13.07
N HIS A 65 18.05 -7.88 -11.82
CA HIS A 65 17.48 -6.74 -11.12
C HIS A 65 18.37 -6.34 -9.93
N VAL A 66 18.78 -5.08 -9.89
CA VAL A 66 19.64 -4.54 -8.85
C VAL A 66 18.85 -3.60 -7.97
N LEU A 67 18.83 -3.88 -6.67
CA LEU A 67 18.30 -2.99 -5.64
C LEU A 67 19.47 -2.46 -4.81
N ASN A 68 19.64 -1.14 -4.80
CA ASN A 68 20.68 -0.47 -4.04
C ASN A 68 20.08 0.42 -2.95
N LEU A 69 19.99 -0.11 -1.73
CA LEU A 69 19.34 0.56 -0.62
C LEU A 69 20.26 1.61 0.00
N ARG A 70 19.67 2.74 0.40
CA ARG A 70 20.32 3.82 1.14
C ARG A 70 19.72 3.91 2.53
N GLN A 71 20.56 4.24 3.51
CA GLN A 71 20.11 4.45 4.88
C GLN A 71 19.06 5.57 4.92
N ALA A 72 18.02 5.38 5.73
CA ALA A 72 17.07 6.45 6.02
C ALA A 72 17.78 7.57 6.80
N GLU A 73 17.36 8.82 6.62
CA GLU A 73 17.96 9.96 7.32
C GLU A 73 17.82 9.83 8.84
N GLU A 74 18.88 10.22 9.56
CA GLU A 74 18.93 10.24 11.03
C GLU A 74 17.80 11.12 11.58
N GLY A 75 16.85 10.50 12.27
CA GLY A 75 15.66 11.17 12.82
C GLY A 75 14.38 10.35 12.71
N SER A 76 14.34 9.34 11.85
CA SER A 76 13.28 8.33 11.84
C SER A 76 13.65 7.20 12.80
N GLY A 77 13.08 7.18 14.01
CA GLY A 77 13.32 6.18 15.06
C GLY A 77 12.90 4.74 14.72
N HIS A 78 12.77 4.40 13.44
CA HIS A 78 12.45 3.07 12.95
C HIS A 78 13.65 2.51 12.19
N HIS A 79 14.44 1.67 12.87
CA HIS A 79 15.41 0.80 12.20
C HIS A 79 14.62 -0.34 11.54
N GLU A 80 14.04 -0.10 10.37
CA GLU A 80 13.45 -1.17 9.57
C GLU A 80 14.56 -2.11 9.13
N ARG A 81 14.61 -3.27 9.78
CA ARG A 81 15.53 -4.37 9.47
C ARG A 81 14.90 -5.40 8.54
N GLU A 82 13.63 -5.22 8.21
CA GLU A 82 12.86 -6.13 7.37
C GLU A 82 12.31 -5.36 6.16
N VAL A 83 12.47 -5.95 4.99
CA VAL A 83 12.01 -5.43 3.71
C VAL A 83 11.26 -6.53 2.97
N THR A 84 10.00 -6.28 2.66
CA THR A 84 9.19 -7.17 1.83
C THR A 84 9.40 -6.84 0.35
N LEU A 85 9.94 -7.79 -0.41
CA LEU A 85 10.13 -7.70 -1.85
C LEU A 85 9.00 -8.43 -2.58
N HIS A 86 8.11 -7.67 -3.20
CA HIS A 86 6.98 -8.14 -3.99
C HIS A 86 7.38 -8.30 -5.45
N LEU A 87 7.26 -9.51 -5.97
CA LEU A 87 7.61 -9.88 -7.34
C LEU A 87 6.36 -10.30 -8.11
N ASN A 88 6.13 -9.64 -9.24
CA ASN A 88 5.03 -9.91 -10.15
C ASN A 88 5.48 -9.74 -11.61
N PRO A 89 4.85 -10.34 -12.62
CA PRO A 89 5.15 -10.03 -14.01
C PRO A 89 4.72 -8.61 -14.41
N ILE A 90 5.37 -8.04 -15.42
CA ILE A 90 4.82 -6.89 -16.17
C ILE A 90 3.48 -7.28 -16.83
N SER A 91 2.63 -6.28 -17.09
CA SER A 91 1.23 -6.52 -17.51
C SER A 91 1.08 -7.33 -18.81
N SER A 92 2.11 -7.38 -19.65
CA SER A 92 2.12 -8.18 -20.89
C SER A 92 2.31 -9.67 -20.67
N PHE A 93 2.71 -10.11 -19.47
CA PHE A 93 2.87 -11.53 -19.14
C PHE A 93 1.84 -11.99 -18.11
N HIS A 94 1.16 -13.10 -18.42
CA HIS A 94 0.26 -13.75 -17.46
C HIS A 94 1.01 -14.55 -16.40
N ILE A 95 2.06 -15.26 -16.80
CA ILE A 95 2.96 -16.03 -15.91
C ILE A 95 4.39 -15.81 -16.41
N HIS A 96 5.29 -15.40 -15.51
CA HIS A 96 6.72 -15.22 -15.82
C HIS A 96 7.50 -16.54 -15.68
N GLN A 97 8.37 -16.84 -16.64
CA GLN A 97 9.09 -18.14 -16.70
C GLN A 97 10.60 -18.00 -16.89
N LYS A 98 11.14 -16.78 -17.01
CA LYS A 98 12.57 -16.59 -17.26
C LYS A 98 13.34 -16.66 -15.93
N PRO A 99 14.55 -17.26 -15.89
CA PRO A 99 15.40 -17.22 -14.70
C PRO A 99 15.67 -15.80 -14.22
N LEU A 100 15.75 -15.62 -12.89
CA LEU A 100 15.90 -14.31 -12.26
C LEU A 100 17.15 -14.23 -11.39
N VAL A 101 17.84 -13.11 -11.47
CA VAL A 101 18.92 -12.73 -10.56
C VAL A 101 18.56 -11.41 -9.88
N PHE A 102 18.56 -11.42 -8.56
CA PHE A 102 18.39 -10.24 -7.73
C PHE A 102 19.68 -9.93 -6.99
N ILE A 103 20.17 -8.70 -7.14
CA ILE A 103 21.32 -8.18 -6.39
C ILE A 103 20.76 -7.18 -5.38
N LEU A 104 20.73 -7.59 -4.12
CA LEU A 104 20.13 -6.88 -2.99
C LEU A 104 21.24 -6.25 -2.14
N ASN A 105 21.66 -5.05 -2.54
CA ASN A 105 22.69 -4.30 -1.84
C ASN A 105 22.07 -3.41 -0.76
N SER A 106 22.56 -3.53 0.46
CA SER A 106 22.19 -2.68 1.59
C SER A 106 23.43 -2.29 2.42
N PRO A 107 23.42 -1.09 3.06
CA PRO A 107 24.51 -0.63 3.92
C PRO A 107 24.50 -1.32 5.29
N VAL A 108 23.39 -1.96 5.64
CA VAL A 108 23.19 -2.70 6.89
C VAL A 108 22.57 -4.07 6.59
N PRO A 109 22.79 -5.08 7.44
CA PRO A 109 22.10 -6.37 7.31
C PRO A 109 20.58 -6.22 7.40
N LEU A 110 19.87 -6.88 6.48
CA LEU A 110 18.41 -6.87 6.37
C LEU A 110 17.84 -8.29 6.25
N MET A 111 16.61 -8.46 6.73
CA MET A 111 15.73 -9.60 6.45
C MET A 111 14.89 -9.26 5.23
N TRP A 112 15.03 -10.03 4.15
CA TRP A 112 14.24 -9.87 2.93
C TRP A 112 13.11 -10.88 2.91
N GLU A 113 11.87 -10.44 3.05
CA GLU A 113 10.69 -11.29 2.87
C GLU A 113 10.24 -11.22 1.41
N VAL A 114 10.42 -12.30 0.65
CA VAL A 114 10.12 -12.32 -0.78
C VAL A 114 8.74 -12.92 -1.02
N LYS A 115 7.86 -12.10 -1.60
CA LYS A 115 6.49 -12.49 -2.02
C LYS A 115 6.44 -12.56 -3.53
N MET A 116 5.97 -13.68 -4.05
CA MET A 116 5.91 -13.94 -5.49
C MET A 116 4.50 -14.34 -5.90
N GLU A 117 3.99 -13.70 -6.95
CA GLU A 117 2.74 -14.10 -7.59
C GLU A 117 2.91 -14.20 -9.09
N ARG A 118 2.25 -15.18 -9.71
CA ARG A 118 2.29 -15.41 -11.17
C ARG A 118 3.72 -15.59 -11.73
N LEU A 119 4.64 -16.14 -10.93
CA LEU A 119 5.93 -16.66 -11.38
C LEU A 119 5.85 -18.20 -11.43
N ALA A 120 6.40 -18.81 -12.48
CA ALA A 120 6.37 -20.26 -12.65
C ALA A 120 7.23 -20.99 -11.60
N LEU A 121 6.73 -22.13 -11.11
CA LEU A 121 7.46 -22.99 -10.18
C LEU A 121 8.65 -23.66 -10.86
N GLY A 122 9.70 -23.97 -10.10
CA GLY A 122 10.89 -24.67 -10.61
C GLY A 122 11.88 -23.82 -11.44
N ILE A 123 11.54 -22.57 -11.76
CA ILE A 123 12.44 -21.66 -12.46
C ILE A 123 13.58 -21.20 -11.53
N PRO A 124 14.85 -21.27 -11.95
CA PRO A 124 15.98 -20.84 -11.14
C PRO A 124 15.90 -19.36 -10.75
N ARG A 125 16.12 -19.08 -9.47
CA ARG A 125 16.17 -17.72 -8.91
C ARG A 125 17.43 -17.57 -8.06
N PHE A 126 18.19 -16.52 -8.29
CA PHE A 126 19.41 -16.25 -7.56
C PHE A 126 19.29 -14.93 -6.82
N PHE A 127 19.58 -14.94 -5.52
CA PHE A 127 19.60 -13.76 -4.67
C PHE A 127 21.01 -13.55 -4.16
N ILE A 128 21.65 -12.47 -4.59
CA ILE A 128 22.94 -12.03 -4.07
C ILE A 128 22.67 -10.93 -3.06
N VAL A 129 23.11 -11.10 -1.83
CA VAL A 129 22.80 -10.17 -0.74
C VAL A 129 24.07 -9.63 -0.07
N SER A 130 23.95 -8.44 0.54
CA SER A 130 24.98 -7.91 1.43
C SER A 130 25.24 -8.83 2.63
N ALA A 131 26.47 -8.85 3.12
CA ALA A 131 26.89 -9.69 4.25
C ALA A 131 25.95 -9.60 5.46
N GLY A 132 25.57 -10.77 6.00
CA GLY A 132 24.67 -10.91 7.14
C GLY A 132 23.18 -10.66 6.84
N SER A 133 22.81 -10.39 5.60
CA SER A 133 21.41 -10.29 5.20
C SER A 133 20.82 -11.67 4.90
N LEU A 134 19.53 -11.86 5.19
CA LEU A 134 18.83 -13.12 4.99
C LEU A 134 17.68 -12.94 4.01
N VAL A 135 17.30 -14.03 3.33
CA VAL A 135 16.14 -14.05 2.41
C VAL A 135 15.18 -15.14 2.87
N HIS A 136 13.95 -14.75 3.14
CA HIS A 136 12.84 -15.63 3.48
C HIS A 136 11.80 -15.62 2.34
N PHE A 137 11.12 -16.73 2.13
CA PHE A 137 10.09 -16.85 1.10
C PHE A 137 8.76 -17.17 1.78
N GLU A 138 7.72 -16.42 1.44
CA GLU A 138 6.37 -16.64 2.01
C GLU A 138 5.81 -18.03 1.68
N LYS A 139 6.18 -18.60 0.53
CA LYS A 139 5.74 -19.93 0.08
C LYS A 139 6.94 -20.85 -0.14
N GLU A 140 6.95 -22.01 0.53
CA GLU A 140 8.04 -22.99 0.47
C GLU A 140 8.31 -23.51 -0.95
N ASN A 141 7.30 -23.58 -1.82
CA ASN A 141 7.48 -24.08 -3.19
C ASN A 141 8.51 -23.26 -4.01
N PHE A 142 8.70 -21.97 -3.69
CA PHE A 142 9.67 -21.14 -4.38
C PHE A 142 11.08 -21.29 -3.83
N SER A 143 11.24 -21.62 -2.54
CA SER A 143 12.56 -21.78 -1.91
C SER A 143 13.37 -22.91 -2.54
N LEU A 144 12.70 -23.97 -3.02
CA LEU A 144 13.33 -25.13 -3.66
C LEU A 144 14.14 -24.79 -4.93
N SER A 145 13.77 -23.72 -5.62
CA SER A 145 14.41 -23.26 -6.87
C SER A 145 15.26 -22.00 -6.68
N ALA A 146 15.37 -21.53 -5.43
CA ALA A 146 16.09 -20.33 -5.08
C ALA A 146 17.48 -20.65 -4.52
N LYS A 147 18.50 -19.94 -5.00
CA LYS A 147 19.84 -19.94 -4.43
C LYS A 147 20.11 -18.57 -3.83
N ILE A 148 20.60 -18.54 -2.59
CA ILE A 148 20.99 -17.32 -1.88
C ILE A 148 22.51 -17.34 -1.71
N GLU A 149 23.16 -16.22 -1.99
CA GLU A 149 24.61 -16.08 -1.86
C GLU A 149 24.97 -14.71 -1.27
N GLU A 150 25.77 -14.70 -0.21
CA GLU A 150 26.32 -13.46 0.32
C GLU A 150 27.58 -13.07 -0.46
N LYS A 151 27.66 -11.82 -0.92
CA LYS A 151 28.86 -11.28 -1.58
C LYS A 151 29.21 -9.89 -1.05
N PRO A 152 30.51 -9.51 -1.05
CA PRO A 152 30.92 -8.13 -0.84
C PRO A 152 30.51 -7.29 -2.06
N LEU A 153 29.36 -6.63 -1.96
CA LEU A 153 28.81 -5.81 -3.04
C LEU A 153 29.47 -4.42 -3.07
N PRO A 154 29.82 -3.90 -4.27
CA PRO A 154 30.43 -2.58 -4.39
C PRO A 154 29.54 -1.45 -3.85
N GLN A 155 30.18 -0.49 -3.20
CA GLN A 155 29.52 0.74 -2.78
C GLN A 155 29.39 1.73 -3.95
N GLY A 156 28.21 2.34 -4.06
CA GLY A 156 27.89 3.35 -5.07
C GLY A 156 27.31 2.77 -6.37
N ASN A 157 26.36 3.51 -6.93
CA ASN A 157 25.52 3.05 -8.04
C ASN A 157 26.31 2.57 -9.26
N THR A 158 27.26 3.39 -9.72
CA THR A 158 28.01 3.10 -10.94
C THR A 158 28.93 1.88 -10.79
N HIS A 159 29.53 1.69 -9.62
CA HIS A 159 30.38 0.52 -9.37
C HIS A 159 29.56 -0.76 -9.28
N LEU A 160 28.43 -0.72 -8.58
CA LEU A 160 27.53 -1.86 -8.48
C LEU A 160 26.93 -2.25 -9.83
N LEU A 161 26.52 -1.27 -10.64
CA LEU A 161 26.03 -1.51 -12.00
C LEU A 161 27.08 -2.15 -12.90
N ARG A 162 28.30 -1.60 -12.92
CA ARG A 162 29.41 -2.18 -13.72
C ARG A 162 29.76 -3.58 -13.26
N TRP A 163 29.73 -3.84 -11.96
CA TRP A 163 29.97 -5.17 -11.41
C TRP A 163 28.90 -6.16 -11.89
N ALA A 164 27.62 -5.79 -11.80
CA ALA A 164 26.52 -6.62 -12.28
C ALA A 164 26.59 -6.89 -13.78
N GLN A 165 26.90 -5.87 -14.58
CA GLN A 165 27.11 -6.01 -16.03
C GLN A 165 28.29 -6.90 -16.37
N LYS A 166 29.39 -6.82 -15.61
CA LYS A 166 30.56 -7.68 -15.80
C LYS A 166 30.24 -9.16 -15.51
N GLU A 167 29.47 -9.42 -14.46
CA GLU A 167 29.12 -10.78 -14.04
C GLU A 167 28.06 -11.42 -14.94
N TYR A 168 27.08 -10.64 -15.39
CA TYR A 168 25.87 -11.16 -16.06
C TYR A 168 25.68 -10.68 -17.50
N GLY A 169 26.57 -9.86 -18.03
CA GLY A 169 26.50 -9.30 -19.38
C GLY A 169 25.59 -8.07 -19.51
N ALA A 170 24.37 -8.13 -18.96
CA ALA A 170 23.44 -7.00 -18.95
C ALA A 170 22.61 -6.94 -17.66
N VAL A 171 21.96 -5.79 -17.44
CA VAL A 171 21.06 -5.54 -16.30
C VAL A 171 19.69 -5.13 -16.82
N THR A 172 18.64 -5.81 -16.35
CA THR A 172 17.23 -5.52 -16.68
C THR A 172 16.76 -4.27 -15.96
N SER A 173 17.06 -4.12 -14.67
CA SER A 173 16.78 -2.89 -13.94
C SER A 173 17.77 -2.60 -12.82
N PHE A 174 17.96 -1.32 -12.54
CA PHE A 174 18.69 -0.82 -11.39
C PHE A 174 17.80 0.18 -10.65
N THR A 175 17.61 -0.01 -9.35
CA THR A 175 16.80 0.89 -8.51
C THR A 175 17.58 1.26 -7.26
N GLU A 176 17.90 2.54 -7.11
CA GLU A 176 18.38 3.11 -5.85
C GLU A 176 17.18 3.63 -5.06
N LEU A 177 17.07 3.27 -3.79
CA LEU A 177 15.95 3.66 -2.93
C LEU A 177 16.37 3.83 -1.47
N LYS A 178 15.67 4.68 -0.71
CA LYS A 178 15.80 4.69 0.76
C LYS A 178 15.20 3.38 1.32
N ILE A 179 15.81 2.78 2.35
CA ILE A 179 15.25 1.59 3.03
C ILE A 179 13.77 1.84 3.30
N SER A 180 12.92 0.91 2.83
CA SER A 180 11.47 0.99 2.88
C SER A 180 10.89 -0.39 3.13
N ARG A 181 9.78 -0.49 3.87
CA ARG A 181 9.10 -1.77 4.14
C ARG A 181 8.74 -2.58 2.90
N ASN A 182 8.26 -1.92 1.84
CA ASN A 182 7.76 -2.62 0.65
C ASN A 182 8.51 -2.18 -0.60
N VAL A 183 9.02 -3.14 -1.35
CA VAL A 183 9.60 -2.94 -2.68
C VAL A 183 8.85 -3.78 -3.69
N TYR A 184 8.36 -3.16 -4.75
CA TYR A 184 7.57 -3.80 -5.81
C TYR A 184 8.36 -3.82 -7.11
N ILE A 185 8.66 -5.02 -7.59
CA ILE A 185 9.38 -5.24 -8.84
C ILE A 185 8.50 -6.06 -9.78
N LYS A 186 8.23 -5.47 -10.95
CA LYS A 186 7.61 -6.16 -12.07
C LYS A 186 8.69 -6.74 -12.99
N VAL A 187 8.76 -8.07 -13.06
CA VAL A 187 9.72 -8.83 -13.86
C VAL A 187 9.25 -9.01 -15.31
N GLY A 188 10.18 -9.09 -16.24
CA GLY A 188 9.98 -9.17 -17.69
C GLY A 188 10.61 -7.98 -18.44
N GLU A 189 11.17 -8.24 -19.62
CA GLU A 189 11.74 -7.20 -20.47
C GLU A 189 10.67 -6.41 -21.24
N ASP A 190 10.43 -5.17 -20.82
CA ASP A 190 9.55 -4.24 -21.52
C ASP A 190 10.25 -3.64 -22.75
N GLN A 191 9.60 -3.76 -23.92
CA GLN A 191 10.14 -3.34 -25.20
C GLN A 191 10.34 -1.83 -25.33
N VAL A 192 9.65 -1.05 -24.48
CA VAL A 192 9.75 0.42 -24.41
C VAL A 192 11.13 0.86 -23.89
N PHE A 193 11.82 0.05 -23.10
CA PHE A 193 13.11 0.43 -22.53
C PHE A 193 14.28 0.30 -23.53
N PRO A 194 15.34 1.09 -23.34
CA PRO A 194 16.56 1.00 -24.15
C PRO A 194 17.28 -0.34 -23.96
N ALA A 195 18.25 -0.63 -24.83
CA ALA A 195 19.06 -1.85 -24.71
C ALA A 195 20.11 -1.80 -23.58
N THR A 196 20.39 -0.62 -23.03
CA THR A 196 21.37 -0.40 -21.97
C THR A 196 20.74 0.27 -20.76
N CYS A 197 21.14 -0.15 -19.56
CA CYS A 197 20.67 0.45 -18.32
C CYS A 197 21.64 1.58 -17.93
N ASN A 198 21.21 2.84 -18.12
CA ASN A 198 21.97 4.03 -17.73
C ASN A 198 21.23 4.74 -16.60
N ILE A 199 21.86 4.88 -15.43
CA ILE A 199 21.19 5.35 -14.20
C ILE A 199 20.87 6.85 -14.32
N GLU A 200 19.60 7.18 -14.11
CA GLU A 200 19.06 8.54 -14.12
C GLU A 200 18.46 8.90 -12.76
N LYS A 201 18.65 10.16 -12.32
CA LYS A 201 18.13 10.65 -11.02
C LYS A 201 16.61 10.82 -10.99
N ASN A 202 15.98 11.06 -12.14
CA ASN A 202 14.53 11.25 -12.24
C ASN A 202 13.83 10.01 -12.82
N PHE A 203 14.46 8.84 -12.71
CA PHE A 203 13.89 7.60 -13.19
C PHE A 203 12.65 7.24 -12.37
N ILE A 204 11.51 7.15 -13.04
CA ILE A 204 10.25 6.73 -12.46
C ILE A 204 9.64 5.68 -13.40
N SER A 205 9.32 4.52 -12.84
CA SER A 205 8.66 3.45 -13.57
C SER A 205 7.72 2.70 -12.64
N LEU A 206 6.49 2.47 -13.11
CA LEU A 206 5.49 1.67 -12.40
C LEU A 206 5.88 0.19 -12.26
N ASN A 207 6.97 -0.22 -12.92
CA ASN A 207 7.53 -1.56 -12.79
C ASN A 207 8.52 -1.67 -11.64
N TYR A 208 9.07 -0.56 -11.14
CA TYR A 208 10.10 -0.57 -10.10
C TYR A 208 9.81 0.51 -9.07
N LEU A 209 9.04 0.14 -8.06
CA LEU A 209 8.55 1.05 -7.02
C LEU A 209 9.04 0.58 -5.65
N ALA A 210 9.28 1.52 -4.75
CA ALA A 210 9.49 1.23 -3.34
C ALA A 210 8.52 2.10 -2.55
N GLY A 211 7.56 1.44 -1.90
CA GLY A 211 6.52 2.07 -1.11
C GLY A 211 6.96 2.14 0.35
N TYR A 212 7.04 3.35 0.89
CA TYR A 212 7.07 3.57 2.33
C TYR A 212 5.65 3.91 2.80
N LEU A 213 5.05 3.02 3.59
CA LEU A 213 3.76 3.27 4.23
C LEU A 213 4.00 4.06 5.51
N GLN A 214 3.81 5.38 5.43
CA GLN A 214 3.92 6.25 6.59
C GLN A 214 2.56 6.32 7.31
N PRO A 215 2.48 5.95 8.60
CA PRO A 215 1.28 6.22 9.39
C PRO A 215 0.94 7.70 9.39
N LYS A 216 -0.34 8.01 9.19
CA LYS A 216 -0.86 9.37 9.24
C LYS A 216 -1.78 9.52 10.45
N ALA A 217 -1.60 10.62 11.15
CA ALA A 217 -2.51 11.01 12.21
C ALA A 217 -3.91 11.20 11.61
N ALA A 218 -4.91 10.69 12.32
CA ALA A 218 -6.31 10.89 12.00
C ALA A 218 -7.08 11.13 13.31
N GLU A 219 -8.26 11.73 13.18
CA GLU A 219 -9.21 11.89 14.27
C GLU A 219 -10.42 11.01 13.97
N GLY A 220 -10.96 10.39 15.01
CA GLY A 220 -12.06 9.45 14.87
C GLY A 220 -12.81 9.24 16.17
N CYS A 221 -13.92 8.52 16.05
CA CYS A 221 -14.74 8.08 17.15
C CYS A 221 -15.36 6.73 16.77
N ILE A 222 -15.80 5.96 17.77
CA ILE A 222 -16.53 4.71 17.56
C ILE A 222 -17.90 4.88 18.19
N VAL A 223 -18.94 4.78 17.37
CA VAL A 223 -20.33 4.75 17.83
C VAL A 223 -20.82 3.32 17.74
N SER A 224 -20.72 2.58 18.84
CA SER A 224 -21.18 1.19 18.88
C SER A 224 -22.70 1.12 19.01
N SER A 225 -23.33 0.39 18.09
CA SER A 225 -24.73 -0.02 18.15
C SER A 225 -24.77 -1.53 18.39
N MET A 226 -25.32 -1.96 19.52
CA MET A 226 -25.48 -3.38 19.84
C MET A 226 -26.42 -4.06 18.83
N GLY A 227 -25.97 -5.17 18.22
CA GLY A 227 -26.85 -6.13 17.55
C GLY A 227 -27.06 -5.99 16.03
N GLN A 228 -26.25 -5.21 15.30
CA GLN A 228 -26.41 -5.12 13.83
C GLN A 228 -25.44 -6.03 13.09
N GLU A 229 -25.93 -6.89 12.19
CA GLU A 229 -25.11 -7.73 11.28
C GLU A 229 -24.33 -6.90 10.23
N ARG A 230 -24.57 -5.59 10.21
CA ARG A 230 -23.97 -4.59 9.31
C ARG A 230 -23.00 -3.69 10.08
N GLU A 231 -21.85 -3.41 9.50
CA GLU A 231 -20.86 -2.46 10.00
C GLU A 231 -20.78 -1.26 9.05
N VAL A 232 -20.68 -0.04 9.61
CA VAL A 232 -20.66 1.20 8.84
C VAL A 232 -19.41 1.98 9.21
N HIS A 233 -18.60 2.30 8.21
CA HIS A 233 -17.40 3.14 8.38
C HIS A 233 -17.54 4.42 7.57
N ILE A 234 -17.30 5.55 8.22
CA ILE A 234 -17.28 6.87 7.59
C ILE A 234 -15.82 7.31 7.52
N ILE A 235 -15.33 7.53 6.30
CA ILE A 235 -13.94 7.93 6.05
C ILE A 235 -13.97 9.24 5.28
N GLU A 236 -13.59 10.34 5.94
CA GLU A 236 -13.40 11.64 5.33
C GLU A 236 -11.90 11.96 5.18
N LEU A 237 -11.42 11.96 3.93
CA LEU A 237 -10.05 12.27 3.57
C LEU A 237 -9.91 13.75 3.19
N ILE A 238 -9.05 14.48 3.90
CA ILE A 238 -8.84 15.92 3.67
C ILE A 238 -8.05 16.16 2.38
N THR A 239 -6.88 15.54 2.25
CA THR A 239 -6.01 15.61 1.07
C THR A 239 -5.41 14.23 0.78
N PRO A 240 -5.37 13.81 -0.49
CA PRO A 240 -4.87 12.48 -0.85
C PRO A 240 -3.34 12.41 -0.97
N ASP A 241 -2.68 13.56 -1.09
CA ASP A 241 -1.24 13.68 -1.27
C ASP A 241 -0.65 14.76 -0.36
N SER A 242 0.68 14.75 -0.22
CA SER A 242 1.43 15.78 0.49
C SER A 242 1.55 17.09 -0.31
N ASN A 243 1.22 17.09 -1.61
CA ASN A 243 1.23 18.28 -2.46
C ASN A 243 -0.19 18.81 -2.66
N PRO A 244 -0.62 19.85 -1.90
CA PRO A 244 -1.98 20.37 -1.99
C PRO A 244 -2.34 20.93 -3.37
N TYR A 245 -1.35 21.26 -4.22
CA TYR A 245 -1.55 21.83 -5.57
C TYR A 245 -1.54 20.79 -6.70
N SER A 246 -1.35 19.51 -6.38
CA SER A 246 -1.46 18.44 -7.37
C SER A 246 -2.90 18.35 -7.88
N ALA A 247 -3.04 18.41 -9.20
CA ALA A 247 -4.30 18.29 -9.93
C ALA A 247 -4.59 16.85 -10.41
N PHE A 248 -3.70 15.90 -10.09
CA PHE A 248 -3.84 14.52 -10.53
C PHE A 248 -4.85 13.78 -9.64
N GLN A 249 -5.79 13.09 -10.28
CA GLN A 249 -6.63 12.12 -9.60
C GLN A 249 -5.75 10.93 -9.20
N VAL A 250 -5.74 10.61 -7.91
CA VAL A 250 -4.95 9.50 -7.35
C VAL A 250 -5.86 8.41 -6.80
N ASP A 251 -5.34 7.19 -6.76
CA ASP A 251 -6.01 6.05 -6.16
C ASP A 251 -5.88 6.09 -4.63
N ILE A 252 -7.01 5.97 -3.93
CA ILE A 252 -7.07 5.76 -2.48
C ILE A 252 -7.51 4.33 -2.23
N ILE A 253 -6.61 3.55 -1.66
CA ILE A 253 -6.83 2.13 -1.40
C ILE A 253 -7.51 1.96 -0.04
N ILE A 254 -8.68 1.33 -0.03
CA ILE A 254 -9.35 0.84 1.19
C ILE A 254 -9.06 -0.66 1.30
N ASP A 255 -8.13 -1.03 2.18
CA ASP A 255 -7.80 -2.43 2.46
C ASP A 255 -8.60 -2.92 3.67
N ILE A 256 -9.47 -3.90 3.44
CA ILE A 256 -10.38 -4.47 4.43
C ILE A 256 -9.95 -5.89 4.76
N ARG A 257 -9.67 -6.14 6.04
CA ARG A 257 -9.26 -7.44 6.56
C ARG A 257 -9.83 -7.70 7.96
N PRO A 258 -10.05 -8.96 8.34
CA PRO A 258 -10.34 -9.33 9.72
C PRO A 258 -9.19 -8.91 10.66
N SER A 259 -9.53 -8.48 11.88
CA SER A 259 -8.51 -8.12 12.88
C SER A 259 -7.70 -9.32 13.38
N ARG A 260 -8.22 -10.54 13.20
CA ARG A 260 -7.52 -11.79 13.52
C ARG A 260 -7.05 -12.46 12.22
N PRO A 261 -5.76 -12.81 12.11
CA PRO A 261 -5.27 -13.55 10.95
C PRO A 261 -5.98 -14.90 10.82
N ASP A 262 -6.03 -15.43 9.60
CA ASP A 262 -6.57 -16.75 9.26
C ASP A 262 -8.04 -17.00 9.65
N THR A 263 -8.82 -15.92 9.80
CA THR A 263 -10.26 -16.00 10.04
C THR A 263 -11.03 -15.45 8.85
N THR A 264 -12.15 -16.09 8.48
CA THR A 264 -13.09 -15.49 7.52
C THR A 264 -14.18 -14.75 8.29
N LEU A 265 -14.32 -13.44 8.06
CA LEU A 265 -15.37 -12.63 8.66
C LEU A 265 -16.61 -12.62 7.75
N VAL A 266 -17.77 -13.01 8.27
CA VAL A 266 -19.06 -12.85 7.58
C VAL A 266 -19.75 -11.60 8.13
N ARG A 267 -19.77 -10.53 7.34
CA ARG A 267 -20.34 -9.24 7.73
C ARG A 267 -20.72 -8.41 6.52
N ASP A 268 -21.88 -7.74 6.61
CA ASP A 268 -22.24 -6.71 5.65
C ASP A 268 -21.51 -5.40 6.00
N LEU A 269 -20.89 -4.77 5.01
CA LEU A 269 -20.07 -3.57 5.19
C LEU A 269 -20.60 -2.42 4.37
N VAL A 270 -20.67 -1.25 4.99
CA VAL A 270 -20.98 0.00 4.30
C VAL A 270 -19.90 1.04 4.54
N LEU A 271 -19.36 1.54 3.44
CA LEU A 271 -18.31 2.54 3.42
C LEU A 271 -18.90 3.84 2.92
N ILE A 272 -18.82 4.89 3.74
CA ILE A 272 -19.14 6.26 3.32
C ILE A 272 -17.81 6.96 3.09
N LEU A 273 -17.45 7.17 1.82
CA LEU A 273 -16.13 7.61 1.39
C LEU A 273 -16.20 9.04 0.85
N LYS A 274 -15.56 9.97 1.55
CA LYS A 274 -15.59 11.40 1.20
C LYS A 274 -14.19 11.94 1.05
N CYS A 275 -13.94 12.67 -0.03
CA CYS A 275 -12.72 13.46 -0.20
C CYS A 275 -13.06 14.83 -0.80
N ARG A 276 -12.32 15.86 -0.39
CA ARG A 276 -12.47 17.21 -0.99
C ARG A 276 -11.95 17.28 -2.42
N LYS A 277 -10.96 16.45 -2.76
CA LYS A 277 -10.41 16.33 -4.11
C LYS A 277 -11.03 15.14 -4.84
N SER A 278 -11.02 15.18 -6.17
CA SER A 278 -11.36 14.02 -6.99
C SER A 278 -10.31 12.94 -6.79
N VAL A 279 -10.74 11.77 -6.33
CA VAL A 279 -9.91 10.58 -6.13
C VAL A 279 -10.59 9.38 -6.78
N ASN A 280 -9.85 8.29 -6.97
CA ASN A 280 -10.42 7.00 -7.33
C ASN A 280 -10.35 6.07 -6.11
N TRP A 281 -11.48 5.52 -5.67
CA TRP A 281 -11.51 4.65 -4.51
C TRP A 281 -11.32 3.20 -4.95
N VAL A 282 -10.25 2.56 -4.48
CA VAL A 282 -9.92 1.17 -4.80
C VAL A 282 -10.14 0.31 -3.57
N ILE A 283 -11.22 -0.47 -3.55
CA ILE A 283 -11.55 -1.34 -2.43
C ILE A 283 -10.91 -2.72 -2.63
N LYS A 284 -10.10 -3.15 -1.67
CA LYS A 284 -9.49 -4.48 -1.62
C LYS A 284 -9.98 -5.19 -0.36
N SER A 285 -10.73 -6.27 -0.53
CA SER A 285 -11.23 -7.09 0.58
C SER A 285 -10.52 -8.44 0.61
N HIS A 286 -10.05 -8.84 1.80
CA HIS A 286 -9.40 -10.12 2.02
C HIS A 286 -10.14 -10.86 3.14
N ASP A 287 -10.52 -12.11 2.91
CA ASP A 287 -11.17 -12.98 3.92
C ASP A 287 -12.43 -12.39 4.60
N VAL A 288 -13.14 -11.51 3.89
CA VAL A 288 -14.45 -10.97 4.29
C VAL A 288 -15.52 -11.42 3.30
N LYS A 289 -16.67 -11.86 3.80
CA LYS A 289 -17.85 -12.26 3.01
C LYS A 289 -19.08 -11.50 3.48
N GLY A 290 -19.89 -11.03 2.54
CA GLY A 290 -21.12 -10.29 2.83
C GLY A 290 -21.43 -9.29 1.72
N LYS A 291 -22.46 -8.48 1.94
CA LYS A 291 -22.78 -7.36 1.05
C LYS A 291 -21.85 -6.19 1.34
N LEU A 292 -21.26 -5.64 0.28
CA LEU A 292 -20.50 -4.38 0.35
C LEU A 292 -21.29 -3.28 -0.36
N GLU A 293 -21.50 -2.16 0.32
CA GLU A 293 -22.08 -0.94 -0.24
C GLU A 293 -21.08 0.22 -0.03
N ALA A 294 -20.72 0.90 -1.12
CA ALA A 294 -19.83 2.07 -1.07
C ALA A 294 -20.61 3.30 -1.55
N ILE A 295 -20.59 4.37 -0.75
CA ILE A 295 -21.32 5.63 -0.94
C ILE A 295 -20.32 6.78 -1.01
#